data_AF-A0A1A8E4Y5-F1
#
_entry.id   AF-A0A1A8E4Y5-F1
#
_cell.length_a   1.000
_cell.length_b   1.000
_cell.length_c   1.000
_cell.angle_alpha   90.00
_cell.angle_beta   90.00
_cell.angle_gamma   90.00
#
_symmetry.space_group_name_H-M   'P 1'
#
loop_
_entity.id
_entity.type
_entity.pdbx_description
1 polymer ?
#
loop_
_entity_poly.entity_id
_entity_poly.type
_entity_poly.pdbx_seq_one_letter_code
_entity_poly.pdbx_strand_id
1 'polypeptide(L)'
;TDHLPLLSVLFVSPTEIVAAGHNCCPYQFTYKGPGALEFVKKLDIPKQTSKGSMSAMQHFRNLDKKATEEDSNELNTLHQNSIMQLCIVSGEKGKVEKFSSVSLDGAVGIWTFKH
;
A
#
# COMPACT_ATOMS: atom_id res chain seq x y z
N THR A 1 0.65 -19.10 -4.23
CA THR A 1 0.56 -17.73 -3.70
C THR A 1 -0.68 -17.11 -4.30
N ASP A 2 -1.50 -16.45 -3.49
CA ASP A 2 -2.77 -15.86 -3.90
C ASP A 2 -2.63 -14.39 -4.37
N HIS A 3 -1.39 -13.92 -4.50
CA HIS A 3 -1.06 -12.57 -4.95
C HIS A 3 -1.10 -12.49 -6.48
N LEU A 4 -1.63 -11.37 -6.97
CA LEU A 4 -1.43 -10.96 -8.36
C LEU A 4 0.04 -10.61 -8.58
N PRO A 5 0.50 -10.53 -9.84
CA PRO A 5 1.92 -10.27 -10.11
C PRO A 5 2.43 -8.99 -9.42
N LEU A 6 3.61 -9.13 -8.81
CA LEU A 6 4.35 -8.05 -8.19
C LEU A 6 5.25 -7.41 -9.24
N LEU A 7 5.24 -6.08 -9.31
CA LEU A 7 5.93 -5.30 -10.35
C LEU A 7 7.20 -4.63 -9.84
N SER A 8 7.28 -4.39 -8.53
CA SER A 8 8.43 -3.75 -7.90
C SER A 8 8.81 -4.45 -6.60
N VAL A 9 10.12 -4.48 -6.33
CA VAL A 9 10.70 -5.06 -5.12
C VAL A 9 11.73 -4.09 -4.52
N LEU A 10 11.80 -4.05 -3.20
CA LEU A 10 12.73 -3.22 -2.44
C LEU A 10 13.27 -4.03 -1.24
N PHE A 11 14.59 -4.15 -1.14
CA PHE A 11 15.25 -4.68 0.05
C PHE A 11 15.28 -3.59 1.12
N VAL A 12 14.59 -3.81 2.24
CA VAL A 12 14.49 -2.85 3.34
C VAL A 12 15.42 -3.19 4.50
N SER A 13 15.80 -4.47 4.63
CA SER A 13 16.92 -4.94 5.46
C SER A 13 17.61 -6.14 4.79
N PRO A 14 18.68 -6.72 5.38
CA PRO A 14 19.30 -7.94 4.85
C PRO A 14 18.35 -9.14 4.76
N THR A 15 17.31 -9.17 5.58
CA THR A 15 16.33 -10.26 5.63
C THR A 15 14.93 -9.82 5.23
N GLU A 16 14.64 -8.53 5.18
CA GLU A 16 13.29 -8.03 4.91
C GLU A 16 13.19 -7.41 3.51
N ILE A 17 12.14 -7.78 2.80
CA ILE A 17 11.83 -7.35 1.44
C ILE A 17 10.42 -6.80 1.41
N VAL A 18 10.23 -5.66 0.75
CA VAL A 18 8.93 -5.13 0.39
C VAL A 18 8.69 -5.32 -1.10
N ALA A 19 7.53 -5.84 -1.47
CA ALA A 19 7.13 -5.97 -2.86
C ALA A 19 5.70 -5.47 -3.08
N ALA A 20 5.43 -4.94 -4.27
CA ALA A 20 4.14 -4.35 -4.61
C ALA A 20 3.85 -4.53 -6.11
N GLY A 21 2.57 -4.43 -6.50
CA GLY A 21 2.14 -4.62 -7.88
C GLY A 21 0.63 -4.47 -8.06
N HIS A 22 0.03 -5.41 -8.77
CA HIS A 22 -1.39 -5.36 -9.18
C HIS A 22 -2.40 -5.46 -8.06
N ASN A 23 -2.01 -5.91 -6.87
CA ASN A 23 -2.90 -5.85 -5.70
C ASN A 23 -3.02 -4.45 -5.09
N CYS A 24 -2.34 -3.43 -5.64
CA CYS A 24 -2.46 -2.03 -5.21
C CYS A 24 -2.03 -1.76 -3.76
N CYS A 25 -1.26 -2.68 -3.14
CA CYS A 25 -0.70 -2.48 -1.81
C CYS A 25 0.70 -3.10 -1.67
N PRO A 26 1.56 -2.55 -0.78
CA PRO A 26 2.85 -3.15 -0.46
C PRO A 26 2.73 -4.33 0.52
N TYR A 27 3.56 -5.35 0.31
CA TYR A 27 3.65 -6.58 1.08
C TYR A 27 5.06 -6.73 1.64
N GLN A 28 5.18 -7.15 2.89
CA GLN A 28 6.46 -7.49 3.52
C GLN A 28 6.70 -9.00 3.46
N PHE A 29 7.92 -9.37 3.11
CA PHE A 29 8.44 -10.73 3.11
C PHE A 29 9.73 -10.80 3.91
N THR A 30 9.96 -11.92 4.59
CA THR A 30 11.17 -12.20 5.35
C THR A 30 11.92 -13.38 4.75
N TYR A 31 13.23 -13.23 4.62
CA TYR A 31 14.15 -14.24 4.12
C TYR A 31 14.79 -14.96 5.30
N LYS A 32 14.56 -16.27 5.39
CA LYS A 32 15.10 -17.16 6.43
C LYS A 32 16.22 -18.08 5.94
N GLY A 33 16.60 -17.98 4.67
CA GLY A 33 17.63 -18.83 4.05
C GLY A 33 17.24 -19.31 2.66
N PRO A 34 18.11 -20.10 2.00
CA PRO A 34 17.87 -20.58 0.65
C PRO A 34 16.54 -21.32 0.52
N GLY A 35 15.69 -20.87 -0.39
CA GLY A 35 14.35 -21.43 -0.60
C GLY A 35 13.30 -21.05 0.46
N ALA A 36 13.67 -20.27 1.49
CA ALA A 36 12.80 -19.89 2.59
C ALA A 36 12.50 -18.38 2.57
N LEU A 37 11.60 -17.96 1.67
CA LEU A 37 11.01 -16.63 1.65
C LEU A 37 9.56 -16.74 2.14
N GLU A 38 9.26 -16.04 3.24
CA GLU A 38 7.95 -16.11 3.89
C GLU A 38 7.22 -14.77 3.80
N PHE A 39 5.91 -14.82 3.60
CA PHE A 39 5.04 -13.65 3.70
C PHE A 39 4.86 -13.26 5.17
N VAL A 40 5.05 -11.98 5.48
CA VAL A 40 4.88 -11.44 6.84
C VAL A 40 3.51 -10.78 6.98
N LYS A 41 3.27 -9.71 6.24
CA LYS A 41 2.03 -8.91 6.32
C LYS A 41 1.86 -7.97 5.13
N LYS A 42 0.63 -7.49 4.94
CA LYS A 42 0.36 -6.29 4.15
C LYS A 42 0.80 -5.05 4.94
N LEU A 43 1.43 -4.10 4.27
CA LEU A 43 1.86 -2.84 4.89
C LEU A 43 0.84 -1.71 4.74
N ASP A 44 -0.23 -1.95 3.97
CA ASP A 44 -1.28 -0.96 3.78
C ASP A 44 -2.01 -0.62 5.07
N ILE A 45 -2.43 0.63 5.18
CA ILE A 45 -3.27 1.08 6.28
C ILE A 45 -4.70 0.97 5.76
N PRO A 46 -5.54 0.06 6.30
CA PRO A 46 -6.93 0.02 5.88
C PRO A 46 -7.54 1.39 6.15
N LYS A 47 -8.21 1.98 5.15
CA LYS A 47 -9.07 3.13 5.37
C LYS A 47 -10.03 2.72 6.50
N GLN A 48 -9.82 3.21 7.72
CA GLN A 48 -10.89 3.25 8.71
C GLN A 48 -11.90 4.24 8.14
N THR A 49 -12.81 3.75 7.30
CA THR A 49 -14.10 4.38 7.17
C THR A 49 -14.70 4.25 8.56
N SER A 50 -14.68 5.35 9.31
CA SER A 50 -15.48 5.44 10.51
C SER A 50 -16.91 5.13 10.08
N LYS A 51 -17.38 3.90 10.35
CA LYS A 51 -18.80 3.54 10.29
C LYS A 51 -19.61 4.28 11.36
N GLY A 52 -19.17 5.48 11.76
CA GLY A 52 -20.04 6.43 12.42
C GLY A 52 -21.02 6.93 11.36
N SER A 53 -22.30 7.06 11.71
CA SER A 53 -23.31 7.53 10.77
C SER A 53 -22.79 8.79 10.07
N MET A 54 -22.57 8.72 8.77
CA MET A 54 -22.21 9.91 8.01
C MET A 54 -23.31 10.94 8.23
N SER A 55 -22.95 12.09 8.80
CA SER A 55 -23.92 13.17 8.98
C SER A 55 -24.51 13.53 7.61
N ALA A 56 -25.80 13.85 7.58
CA ALA A 56 -26.46 14.31 6.36
C ALA A 56 -25.64 15.40 5.66
N MET A 57 -25.03 16.35 6.41
CA MET A 57 -24.17 17.39 5.83
C MET A 57 -22.92 16.84 5.14
N GLN A 58 -22.30 15.78 5.69
CA GLN A 58 -21.16 15.11 5.06
C GLN A 58 -21.60 14.39 3.77
N HIS A 59 -22.78 13.77 3.79
CA HIS A 59 -23.38 13.13 2.62
C HIS A 59 -23.64 14.15 1.49
N PHE A 60 -24.30 15.27 1.80
CA PHE A 60 -24.55 16.35 0.82
C PHE A 60 -23.25 16.94 0.26
N ARG A 61 -22.22 17.14 1.09
CA ARG A 61 -20.90 17.61 0.62
C ARG A 61 -20.20 16.62 -0.31
N ASN A 62 -20.35 15.32 -0.05
CA ASN A 62 -19.77 14.29 -0.89
C ASN A 62 -20.51 14.19 -2.23
N LEU A 63 -21.84 14.28 -2.22
CA LEU A 63 -22.64 14.36 -3.44
C LEU A 63 -22.25 15.58 -4.29
N ASP A 64 -22.08 16.75 -3.68
CA ASP A 64 -21.69 17.97 -4.40
C ASP A 64 -20.27 17.89 -4.98
N LYS A 65 -19.34 17.23 -4.27
CA LYS A 65 -17.95 17.09 -4.71
C LYS A 65 -17.71 15.95 -5.72
N LYS A 66 -18.40 14.83 -5.58
CA LYS A 66 -18.12 13.58 -6.32
C LYS A 66 -19.27 13.14 -7.23
N ALA A 67 -20.47 13.69 -7.05
CA ALA A 67 -21.68 13.31 -7.78
C ALA A 67 -22.03 11.81 -7.73
N THR A 68 -21.60 11.08 -6.68
CA THR A 68 -21.88 9.64 -6.50
C THR A 68 -22.33 9.32 -5.08
N GLU A 69 -23.30 8.39 -4.97
CA GLU A 69 -23.60 7.67 -3.73
C GLU A 69 -22.58 6.53 -3.60
N GLU A 70 -21.88 6.46 -2.46
CA GLU A 70 -20.85 5.47 -2.07
C GLU A 70 -20.33 4.55 -3.20
N ASP A 71 -19.21 4.94 -3.83
CA ASP A 71 -18.59 4.19 -4.93
C ASP A 71 -18.20 2.76 -4.51
N SER A 72 -19.01 1.78 -4.92
CA SER A 72 -18.77 0.34 -4.73
C SER A 72 -17.50 -0.21 -5.42
N ASN A 73 -16.85 0.61 -6.25
CA ASN A 73 -15.64 0.26 -7.00
C ASN A 73 -14.34 0.76 -6.36
N GLU A 74 -14.36 1.45 -5.22
CA GLU A 74 -13.12 1.83 -4.52
C GLU A 74 -12.46 0.60 -3.85
N LEU A 75 -11.17 0.43 -4.07
CA LEU A 75 -10.37 -0.58 -3.38
C LEU A 75 -10.15 -0.17 -1.93
N ASN A 76 -10.11 -1.16 -1.02
CA ASN A 76 -9.77 -0.98 0.40
C ASN A 76 -8.27 -0.76 0.65
N THR A 77 -7.54 -0.29 -0.36
CA THR A 77 -6.11 -0.01 -0.33
C THR A 77 -5.85 1.49 -0.48
N LEU A 78 -4.68 1.97 -0.05
CA LEU A 78 -4.30 3.37 -0.26
C LEU A 78 -4.32 3.71 -1.77
N HIS A 79 -3.66 2.88 -2.57
CA HIS A 79 -3.65 3.02 -4.01
C HIS A 79 -4.90 2.39 -4.62
N GLN A 80 -5.40 3.01 -5.69
CA GLN A 80 -6.58 2.59 -6.45
C GLN A 80 -6.19 1.97 -7.80
N ASN A 81 -4.89 1.77 -8.03
CA ASN A 81 -4.35 1.08 -9.19
C ASN A 81 -2.98 0.45 -8.85
N SER A 82 -2.39 -0.21 -9.84
CA SER A 82 -1.17 -0.99 -9.70
C SER A 82 0.01 -0.12 -9.28
N ILE A 83 0.73 -0.56 -8.24
CA ILE A 83 2.00 0.06 -7.83
C ILE A 83 3.07 -0.39 -8.81
N MET A 84 3.71 0.56 -9.48
CA MET A 84 4.73 0.29 -10.50
C MET A 84 6.15 0.32 -9.94
N GLN A 85 6.39 1.13 -8.90
CA GLN A 85 7.74 1.35 -8.40
C GLN A 85 7.75 1.62 -6.89
N LEU A 86 8.75 1.06 -6.23
CA LEU A 86 9.13 1.33 -4.85
C LEU A 86 10.51 2.01 -4.82
N CYS A 87 10.70 3.01 -3.96
CA CYS A 87 11.96 3.73 -3.84
C CYS A 87 12.29 4.08 -2.38
N ILE A 88 13.57 4.12 -2.03
CA ILE A 88 14.00 4.57 -0.69
C ILE A 88 13.82 6.09 -0.61
N VAL A 89 13.20 6.55 0.48
CA VAL A 89 13.04 7.97 0.79
C VAL A 89 14.03 8.39 1.88
N SER A 90 14.22 7.56 2.90
CA SER A 90 15.21 7.78 3.95
C SER A 90 15.77 6.49 4.52
N GLY A 91 16.97 6.58 5.11
CA GLY A 91 17.77 5.44 5.53
C GLY A 91 18.71 4.96 4.42
N GLU A 92 19.38 3.85 4.68
CA GLU A 92 20.37 3.26 3.77
C GLU A 92 19.89 1.92 3.24
N LYS A 93 20.51 1.47 2.14
CA LYS A 93 20.27 0.14 1.59
C LYS A 93 20.70 -0.91 2.62
N GLY A 94 19.74 -1.56 3.28
CA GLY A 94 19.95 -2.50 4.38
C GLY A 94 19.40 -2.03 5.73
N LYS A 95 19.00 -0.75 5.84
CA LYS A 95 18.28 -0.20 6.99
C LYS A 95 17.39 0.96 6.53
N VAL A 96 16.35 0.61 5.78
CA VAL A 96 15.40 1.58 5.23
C VAL A 96 14.43 2.03 6.31
N GLU A 97 14.35 3.33 6.55
CA GLU A 97 13.42 3.93 7.51
C GLU A 97 12.11 4.35 6.84
N LYS A 98 12.19 4.87 5.61
CA LYS A 98 11.04 5.24 4.80
C LYS A 98 11.23 4.87 3.34
N PHE A 99 10.15 4.43 2.71
CA PHE A 99 10.10 4.18 1.28
C PHE A 99 8.85 4.80 0.67
N SER A 100 8.88 5.01 -0.64
CA SER A 100 7.74 5.48 -1.42
C SER A 100 7.20 4.38 -2.32
N SER A 101 5.92 4.49 -2.68
CA SER A 101 5.28 3.74 -3.77
C SER A 101 4.67 4.70 -4.77
N VAL A 102 4.89 4.48 -6.06
CA VAL A 102 4.26 5.22 -7.15
C VAL A 102 3.31 4.28 -7.90
N SER A 103 2.10 4.74 -8.15
CA SER A 103 1.02 3.93 -8.74
C SER A 103 0.46 4.59 -10.00
N LEU A 104 -0.17 3.76 -10.85
CA LEU A 104 -0.90 4.20 -12.04
C LEU A 104 -2.15 5.04 -11.73
N ASP A 105 -2.56 5.14 -10.47
CA ASP A 105 -3.58 6.09 -10.02
C ASP A 105 -3.05 7.54 -9.93
N GLY A 106 -1.75 7.76 -10.21
CA GLY A 106 -1.10 9.07 -10.14
C GLY A 106 -0.69 9.49 -8.73
N ALA A 107 -0.91 8.66 -7.71
CA ALA A 107 -0.55 8.95 -6.33
C ALA A 107 0.85 8.42 -5.97
N VAL A 108 1.48 9.10 -5.01
CA VAL A 108 2.70 8.66 -4.34
C VAL A 108 2.40 8.42 -2.86
N GLY A 109 2.57 7.18 -2.39
CA GLY A 109 2.46 6.82 -0.99
C GLY A 109 3.82 6.88 -0.30
N ILE A 110 3.90 7.41 0.93
CA ILE A 110 5.11 7.39 1.77
C ILE A 110 4.85 6.50 2.97
N TRP A 111 5.74 5.54 3.18
CA TRP A 111 5.62 4.50 4.19
C TRP A 111 6.78 4.58 5.17
N THR A 112 6.49 4.53 6.47
CA THR A 112 7.52 4.35 7.49
C THR A 112 7.69 2.86 7.76
N PHE A 113 8.91 2.35 7.58
CA PHE A 113 9.23 0.96 7.84
C PHE A 113 9.77 0.84 9.28
N LYS A 114 9.14 -0.03 10.07
CA LYS A 114 9.58 -0.35 11.43
C LYS A 114 10.31 -1.68 11.39
N HIS A 115 11.60 -1.64 11.72
CA HIS A 115 12.45 -2.82 11.88
C HIS A 115 12.03 -3.67 13.07
#